data_AF-A0A437H1R6-F1
#
_entry.id   AF-A0A437H1R6-F1
#
_cell.length_a   1.000
_cell.length_b   1.000
_cell.length_c   1.000
_cell.angle_alpha   90.00
_cell.angle_beta   90.00
_cell.angle_gamma   90.00
#
_symmetry.space_group_name_H-M   'P 1'
#
loop_
_entity.id
_entity.type
_entity.pdbx_description
1 polymer ?
#
loop_
_entity_poly.entity_id
_entity_poly.type
_entity_poly.pdbx_seq_one_letter_code
_entity_poly.pdbx_strand_id
1 'polypeptide(L)'
;MAGKGTKKSAPDPLSLATSATMLWVESCYVIWARSWMIMAGGPGAAKESQRMVAEKVQASQELMMQAMTGSLGSGMVAAQRSVDHYGRKVSANRRRLAKTK
;
A
#
# COMPACT_ATOMS: atom_id res chain seq x y z
N MET A 1 11.10 14.75 -36.18
CA MET A 1 10.93 13.73 -35.12
C MET A 1 11.07 14.43 -33.77
N ALA A 2 9.97 14.96 -33.20
CA ALA A 2 10.00 15.63 -31.90
C ALA A 2 9.18 14.79 -30.90
N GLY A 3 9.87 14.14 -29.96
CA GLY A 3 9.26 13.30 -28.94
C GLY A 3 8.41 14.13 -28.00
N LYS A 4 7.10 13.86 -27.96
CA LYS A 4 6.17 14.41 -26.97
C LYS A 4 6.50 13.80 -25.61
N GLY A 5 7.33 14.49 -24.83
CA GLY A 5 7.45 14.24 -23.40
C GLY A 5 6.11 14.57 -22.73
N THR A 6 5.36 13.54 -22.35
CA THR A 6 4.14 13.69 -21.55
C THR A 6 4.51 14.27 -20.20
N LYS A 7 4.38 15.59 -20.03
CA LYS A 7 4.45 16.22 -18.69
C LYS A 7 3.36 15.56 -17.85
N LYS A 8 3.77 14.81 -16.82
CA LYS A 8 2.87 14.20 -15.85
C LYS A 8 2.07 15.33 -15.21
N SER A 9 0.77 15.41 -15.49
CA SER A 9 -0.10 16.43 -14.92
C SER A 9 -0.03 16.34 -13.39
N ALA A 10 -0.16 17.48 -12.71
CA ALA A 10 -0.28 17.47 -11.25
C ALA A 10 -1.43 16.52 -10.84
N PRO A 11 -1.30 15.75 -9.74
CA PRO A 11 -2.35 14.85 -9.31
C PRO A 11 -3.64 15.63 -9.10
N ASP A 12 -4.71 15.21 -9.79
CA ASP A 12 -6.05 15.78 -9.61
C ASP A 12 -6.59 15.37 -8.23
N PRO A 13 -7.02 16.32 -7.37
CA PRO A 13 -7.54 16.02 -6.03
C PRO A 13 -8.61 14.93 -6.00
N LEU A 14 -9.51 14.90 -6.99
CA LEU A 14 -10.57 13.87 -7.07
C LEU A 14 -10.00 12.48 -7.37
N SER A 15 -9.04 12.40 -8.31
CA SER A 15 -8.34 11.15 -8.60
C SER A 15 -7.55 10.62 -7.39
N LEU A 16 -6.91 11.52 -6.61
CA LEU A 16 -6.19 11.17 -5.39
C LEU A 16 -7.16 10.66 -4.31
N ALA A 17 -8.26 11.36 -4.08
CA ALA A 17 -9.30 10.96 -3.14
C ALA A 17 -9.86 9.58 -3.50
N THR A 18 -10.19 9.35 -4.76
CA THR A 18 -10.69 8.06 -5.25
C THR A 18 -9.66 6.94 -5.02
N SER A 19 -8.38 7.20 -5.33
CA SER A 19 -7.30 6.23 -5.11
C SER A 19 -7.11 5.91 -3.62
N ALA A 20 -7.18 6.92 -2.76
CA ALA A 20 -7.09 6.76 -1.31
C ALA A 20 -8.29 5.98 -0.74
N THR A 21 -9.50 6.23 -1.23
CA THR A 21 -10.70 5.47 -0.84
C THR A 21 -10.58 4.01 -1.28
N MET A 22 -10.13 3.74 -2.50
CA MET A 22 -9.91 2.36 -2.97
C MET A 22 -8.86 1.64 -2.13
N LEU A 23 -7.75 2.33 -1.80
CA LEU A 23 -6.74 1.81 -0.88
C LEU A 23 -7.34 1.50 0.49
N TRP A 24 -8.18 2.37 1.03
CA TRP A 24 -8.84 2.16 2.32
C TRP A 24 -9.72 0.90 2.30
N VAL A 25 -10.58 0.74 1.29
CA VAL A 25 -11.43 -0.45 1.14
C VAL A 25 -10.60 -1.73 1.04
N GLU A 26 -9.56 -1.74 0.20
CA GLU A 26 -8.70 -2.92 0.03
C GLU A 26 -7.95 -3.26 1.33
N SER A 27 -7.53 -2.23 2.08
CA SER A 27 -6.87 -2.40 3.38
C SER A 27 -7.80 -3.03 4.41
N CYS A 28 -9.05 -2.55 4.51
CA CYS A 28 -10.07 -3.13 5.38
C CYS A 28 -10.30 -4.62 5.08
N TYR A 29 -10.41 -4.98 3.80
CA TYR A 29 -10.54 -6.38 3.39
C TYR A 29 -9.33 -7.22 3.83
N VAL A 30 -8.11 -6.76 3.58
CA VAL A 30 -6.88 -7.49 3.95
C VAL A 30 -6.76 -7.66 5.46
N ILE A 31 -7.07 -6.61 6.23
CA ILE A 31 -7.06 -6.68 7.70
C ILE A 31 -8.07 -7.73 8.16
N TRP A 32 -9.32 -7.63 7.72
CA TRP A 32 -10.37 -8.56 8.09
C TRP A 32 -10.01 -10.01 7.76
N ALA A 33 -9.55 -10.30 6.55
CA ALA A 33 -9.17 -11.64 6.13
C ALA A 33 -8.05 -12.24 6.99
N ARG A 34 -7.06 -11.43 7.38
CA ARG A 34 -5.93 -11.89 8.22
C ARG A 34 -6.34 -12.04 9.68
N SER A 35 -7.19 -11.15 10.18
CA SER A 35 -7.79 -11.28 11.51
C SER A 35 -8.57 -12.58 11.63
N TRP A 36 -9.35 -12.97 10.61
CA TRP A 36 -10.04 -14.26 10.58
C TRP A 36 -9.08 -15.45 10.61
N MET A 37 -8.02 -15.43 9.80
CA MET A 37 -6.99 -16.48 9.82
C MET A 37 -6.35 -16.63 11.21
N ILE A 38 -6.07 -15.52 11.89
CA ILE A 38 -5.47 -15.51 13.23
C ILE A 38 -6.47 -16.02 14.27
N MET A 39 -7.72 -15.54 14.24
CA MET A 39 -8.78 -15.97 15.16
C MET A 39 -9.11 -17.45 15.02
N ALA A 40 -8.99 -18.03 13.82
CA ALA A 40 -9.16 -19.46 13.60
C ALA A 40 -8.10 -20.33 14.33
N GLY A 41 -7.02 -19.73 14.85
CA GLY A 41 -6.11 -20.38 15.80
C GLY A 41 -5.21 -21.48 15.22
N GLY A 42 -5.12 -21.62 13.89
CA GLY A 42 -4.31 -22.66 13.26
C GLY A 42 -2.79 -22.46 13.40
N PRO A 43 -1.97 -23.46 13.03
CA PRO A 43 -0.50 -23.42 13.15
C PRO A 43 0.18 -22.24 12.44
N GLY A 44 -0.50 -21.60 11.48
CA GLY A 44 -0.03 -20.41 10.77
C GLY A 44 -0.28 -19.08 11.47
N ALA A 45 -1.11 -19.02 12.52
CA ALA A 45 -1.57 -17.76 13.11
C ALA A 45 -0.43 -16.89 13.68
N ALA A 46 0.48 -17.47 14.45
CA ALA A 46 1.62 -16.73 15.02
C ALA A 46 2.56 -16.20 13.93
N LYS A 47 2.86 -17.03 12.92
CA LYS A 47 3.69 -16.66 11.76
C LYS A 47 3.04 -15.55 10.94
N GLU A 48 1.72 -15.61 10.78
CA GLU A 48 0.95 -14.60 10.08
C GLU A 48 0.95 -13.26 10.82
N SER A 49 0.75 -13.26 12.15
CA SER A 49 0.85 -12.06 12.98
C SER A 49 2.23 -11.40 12.90
N GLN A 50 3.31 -12.18 12.97
CA GLN A 50 4.67 -11.67 12.81
C GLN A 50 4.88 -11.05 11.42
N ARG A 51 4.41 -11.73 10.36
CA ARG A 51 4.48 -11.23 8.98
C ARG A 51 3.71 -9.92 8.83
N MET A 52 2.51 -9.82 9.41
CA MET A 52 1.69 -8.61 9.38
C MET A 52 2.41 -7.40 9.96
N VAL A 53 3.19 -7.58 11.02
CA VAL A 53 3.97 -6.50 11.66
C VAL A 53 5.18 -6.16 10.80
N ALA A 54 5.94 -7.16 10.35
CA ALA A 54 7.10 -6.97 9.50
C ALA A 54 6.76 -6.18 8.23
N GLU A 55 5.66 -6.52 7.56
CA GLU A 55 5.20 -5.82 6.36
C GLU A 55 4.84 -4.35 6.62
N LYS A 56 4.24 -4.03 7.78
CA LYS A 56 3.93 -2.64 8.17
C LYS A 56 5.23 -1.85 8.41
N VAL A 57 6.15 -2.44 9.16
CA VAL A 57 7.45 -1.82 9.46
C VAL A 57 8.23 -1.56 8.18
N GLN A 58 8.33 -2.54 7.29
CA GLN A 58 9.01 -2.40 6.00
C GLN A 58 8.36 -1.31 5.13
N ALA A 59 7.04 -1.30 5.00
CA ALA A 59 6.34 -0.30 4.19
C ALA A 59 6.58 1.13 4.72
N SER A 60 6.55 1.32 6.04
CA SER A 60 6.84 2.61 6.68
C SER A 60 8.30 3.03 6.52
N GLN A 61 9.26 2.11 6.68
CA GLN A 61 10.68 2.38 6.45
C GLN A 61 10.95 2.80 5.01
N GLU A 62 10.38 2.09 4.03
CA GLU A 62 10.53 2.44 2.62
C GLU A 62 9.96 3.82 2.30
N LEU A 63 8.83 4.20 2.89
CA LEU A 63 8.23 5.52 2.71
C LEU A 63 9.05 6.62 3.40
N MET A 64 9.54 6.35 4.61
CA MET A 64 10.43 7.26 5.34
C MET A 64 11.73 7.49 4.57
N MET A 65 12.32 6.45 3.99
CA MET A 65 13.48 6.58 3.11
C MET A 65 13.16 7.45 1.89
N GLN A 66 11.98 7.28 1.29
CA GLN A 66 11.57 8.16 0.19
C GLN A 66 11.45 9.63 0.63
N ALA A 67 10.94 9.87 1.83
CA ALA A 67 10.85 11.22 2.40
C ALA A 67 12.25 11.82 2.66
N MET A 68 13.13 11.07 3.34
CA MET A 68 14.48 11.53 3.69
C MET A 68 15.36 11.78 2.45
N THR A 69 15.21 10.97 1.40
CA THR A 69 15.93 11.14 0.12
C THR A 69 15.32 12.20 -0.78
N GLY A 70 14.18 12.79 -0.41
CA GLY A 70 13.41 13.71 -1.24
C GLY A 70 12.67 13.06 -2.42
N SER A 71 12.84 11.74 -2.63
CA SER A 71 12.17 11.01 -3.71
C SER A 71 10.66 10.86 -3.53
N LEU A 72 10.12 11.14 -2.33
CA LEU A 72 8.67 11.24 -2.10
C LEU A 72 8.06 12.51 -2.70
N GLY A 73 8.85 13.59 -2.88
CA GLY A 73 8.35 14.89 -3.31
C GLY A 73 7.61 15.64 -2.20
N SER A 74 6.74 16.60 -2.56
CA SER A 74 6.00 17.46 -1.63
C SER A 74 4.53 17.65 -2.05
N GLY A 75 3.71 18.16 -1.13
CA GLY A 75 2.29 18.46 -1.37
C GLY A 75 1.49 17.27 -1.91
N MET A 76 0.66 17.52 -2.93
CA MET A 76 -0.17 16.47 -3.54
C MET A 76 0.64 15.35 -4.19
N VAL A 77 1.86 15.64 -4.68
CA VAL A 77 2.72 14.61 -5.27
C VAL A 77 3.18 13.60 -4.22
N ALA A 78 3.55 14.07 -3.03
CA ALA A 78 3.89 13.20 -1.90
C ALA A 78 2.69 12.37 -1.46
N ALA A 79 1.49 12.95 -1.42
CA ALA A 79 0.27 12.25 -1.08
C ALA A 79 -0.02 11.12 -2.08
N GLN A 80 -0.01 11.41 -3.39
CA GLN A 80 -0.23 10.40 -4.41
C GLN A 80 0.81 9.28 -4.37
N ARG A 81 2.10 9.62 -4.23
CA ARG A 81 3.16 8.60 -4.13
C ARG A 81 3.02 7.73 -2.89
N SER A 82 2.55 8.29 -1.78
CA SER A 82 2.25 7.55 -0.55
C SER A 82 1.10 6.57 -0.76
N VAL A 83 0.00 7.01 -1.40
CA VAL A 83 -1.14 6.15 -1.75
C VAL A 83 -0.71 5.03 -2.69
N ASP A 84 0.05 5.34 -3.74
CA ASP A 84 0.56 4.34 -4.68
C ASP A 84 1.47 3.32 -4.00
N HIS A 85 2.34 3.80 -3.09
CA HIS A 85 3.27 2.97 -2.32
C HIS A 85 2.54 1.95 -1.44
N TYR A 86 1.62 2.42 -0.60
CA TYR A 86 0.82 1.54 0.25
C TYR A 86 -0.10 0.64 -0.58
N GLY A 87 -0.70 1.16 -1.67
CA GLY A 87 -1.54 0.38 -2.57
C GLY A 87 -0.82 -0.84 -3.15
N ARG A 88 0.41 -0.67 -3.65
CA ARG A 88 1.19 -1.82 -4.14
C ARG A 88 1.39 -2.89 -3.08
N LYS A 89 1.66 -2.50 -1.83
CA LYS A 89 1.88 -3.41 -0.70
C LYS A 89 0.58 -4.11 -0.26
N VAL A 90 -0.51 -3.38 -0.16
CA VAL A 90 -1.84 -3.92 0.20
C VAL A 90 -2.34 -4.89 -0.88
N SER A 91 -2.23 -4.53 -2.16
CA SER A 91 -2.60 -5.44 -3.24
C SER A 91 -1.72 -6.69 -3.30
N ALA A 92 -0.43 -6.59 -2.98
CA ALA A 92 0.43 -7.76 -2.85
C ALA A 92 -0.04 -8.69 -1.71
N ASN A 93 -0.44 -8.12 -0.57
CA ASN A 93 -0.99 -8.88 0.55
C ASN A 93 -2.30 -9.57 0.16
N ARG A 94 -3.23 -8.86 -0.49
CA ARG A 94 -4.49 -9.43 -0.98
C ARG A 94 -4.24 -10.58 -1.94
N ARG A 95 -3.35 -10.41 -2.92
CA ARG A 95 -2.99 -11.47 -3.88
C ARG A 95 -2.40 -12.69 -3.18
N ARG A 96 -1.56 -12.51 -2.16
CA ARG A 96 -1.03 -13.63 -1.37
C ARG A 96 -2.15 -14.37 -0.65
N LEU A 97 -3.04 -13.66 0.04
CA LEU A 97 -4.15 -14.26 0.76
C LEU A 97 -5.06 -15.06 -0.17
N ALA A 98 -5.30 -14.58 -1.39
CA ALA A 98 -6.05 -15.31 -2.39
C ALA A 98 -5.40 -16.65 -2.82
N LYS A 99 -4.06 -16.77 -2.71
CA LYS A 99 -3.30 -17.99 -3.01
C LYS A 99 -3.16 -18.94 -1.82
N THR A 100 -3.46 -18.47 -0.60
CA THR A 100 -3.33 -19.23 0.64
C THR A 100 -4.69 -19.77 1.13
N LYS A 101 -5.78 -19.49 0.41
CA LYS A 101 -6.98 -20.33 0.46
C LYS A 101 -6.67 -21.71 -0.11
#